data_AF-A0A023EVD0-F1
#
_entry.id   AF-A0A023EVD0-F1
#
_cell.length_a   1.000
_cell.length_b   1.000
_cell.length_c   1.000
_cell.angle_alpha   90.00
_cell.angle_beta   90.00
_cell.angle_gamma   90.00
#
_symmetry.space_group_name_H-M   'P 1'
#
loop_
_entity.id
_entity.type
_entity.pdbx_description
1 polymer ?
#
loop_
_entity_poly.entity_id
_entity_poly.type
_entity_poly.pdbx_seq_one_letter_code
_entity_poly.pdbx_strand_id
1 'polypeptide(L)'
;MTGKNKLVPRLLGVTKSSVLRLDETTKEILKTWPLTTVRRWGASPNTFTLDFGDYADQYYSVQTTEAEQIVQLIAGYIDIILKKKQAKEHFGIEGDEGSTMVEESVAPSKATFLQHEETTPSGKVETQSIAKPAIMRGYDGERPYGTGEMQSMQYGAIVGQVNLAHQPPMLQQTRISTVLSEPQRALVGYISAGQDAINKAEKDLESKAQLPPLGTDPGSLQWREETLDTSKQTVTTHLATMNAATAQVVTASQPDEIDHDAVGAAVSQITQSIPEVTKEVRLIAALMDDDCTGDKLLEATRKLCSAFSDLLKSAEPESKEPRQNLLNAASRVGEASGQVLSSMGEESMESRELHDMLLGLAKAVANTTAALVLKAKSIAAVTEDEATRNRVIAAASQCALATSQLVACARVVAPTIQSPACREQLEAAAREVAKAVAHLVEVCNEATDNQQLRGDLMNAAKDVSKTLAELLEHIKLSSREKARRVDDNPVEEVLVATDILVSASDPQEMIRQAQQLGKATAQLIQSIKGEAERQEDSNLQRKLLEAAKQLADATARMVEAARLCAGNPHDSGHQESLRIAAEELRVITTTTANTPEIQTQAHQPSLSSCYKASSGSCYSMHHRCLKMP
;
A
#
# COMPACT_ATOMS: atom_id res chain seq x y z
N MET A 1 -4.72 36.26 -40.75
CA MET A 1 -5.42 37.32 -40.01
C MET A 1 -5.78 36.79 -38.63
N THR A 2 -5.00 37.20 -37.64
CA THR A 2 -5.25 37.08 -36.21
C THR A 2 -6.07 38.30 -35.78
N GLY A 3 -7.18 38.09 -35.06
CA GLY A 3 -7.99 39.18 -34.50
C GLY A 3 -9.28 39.49 -35.26
N LYS A 4 -10.26 38.58 -35.14
CA LYS A 4 -11.73 38.78 -35.03
C LYS A 4 -12.39 37.40 -35.20
N ASN A 5 -12.99 36.87 -34.14
CA ASN A 5 -13.80 35.63 -34.17
C ASN A 5 -15.10 35.86 -34.96
N LYS A 6 -14.97 35.94 -36.29
CA LYS A 6 -16.10 35.74 -37.20
C LYS A 6 -16.00 34.33 -37.72
N LEU A 7 -17.05 33.55 -37.51
CA LEU A 7 -17.25 32.29 -38.23
C LEU A 7 -17.33 32.63 -39.71
N VAL A 8 -16.36 32.14 -40.48
CA VAL A 8 -16.34 32.31 -41.94
C VAL A 8 -16.82 30.99 -42.54
N PRO A 9 -17.89 31.00 -43.35
CA PRO A 9 -18.32 29.81 -44.07
C PRO A 9 -17.19 29.35 -45.02
N ARG A 10 -16.90 28.05 -44.97
CA ARG A 10 -15.83 27.40 -45.75
C ARG A 10 -16.29 26.01 -46.14
N LEU A 11 -15.81 25.52 -47.27
CA LEU A 11 -16.05 24.16 -47.70
C LEU A 11 -14.92 23.25 -47.24
N LEU A 12 -15.29 22.09 -46.72
CA LEU A 12 -14.38 21.02 -46.36
C LEU A 12 -14.55 19.88 -47.37
N GLY A 13 -13.53 19.63 -48.18
CA GLY A 13 -13.47 18.48 -49.07
C GLY A 13 -12.70 17.35 -48.41
N VAL A 14 -13.22 16.12 -48.45
CA VAL A 14 -12.49 14.92 -48.01
C VAL A 14 -12.31 14.02 -49.21
N THR A 15 -11.06 13.71 -49.54
CA THR A 15 -10.69 12.77 -50.61
C THR A 15 -10.04 11.53 -49.99
N LYS A 16 -9.85 10.46 -50.79
CA LYS A 16 -9.22 9.21 -50.33
C LYS A 16 -7.80 9.38 -49.77
N SER A 17 -7.13 10.50 -50.03
CA SER A 17 -5.73 10.74 -49.64
C SER A 17 -5.50 12.05 -48.87
N SER A 18 -6.45 12.99 -48.90
CA SER A 18 -6.26 14.31 -48.31
C SER A 18 -7.57 15.00 -47.92
N VAL A 19 -7.48 15.87 -46.92
CA VAL A 19 -8.53 16.82 -46.53
C VAL A 19 -8.19 18.19 -47.13
N LEU A 20 -9.19 18.84 -47.72
CA LEU A 20 -9.08 20.09 -48.45
C LEU A 20 -9.96 21.16 -47.78
N ARG A 21 -9.42 22.35 -47.60
CA ARG A 21 -10.19 23.55 -47.26
C ARG A 21 -10.34 24.39 -48.51
N LEU A 22 -11.58 24.68 -48.90
CA LEU A 22 -11.88 25.49 -50.07
C LEU A 22 -12.61 26.79 -49.70
N ASP A 23 -12.46 27.79 -50.55
CA ASP A 23 -13.26 29.00 -50.49
C ASP A 23 -14.73 28.68 -50.85
N GLU A 24 -15.68 29.32 -50.18
CA GLU A 24 -17.11 29.09 -50.44
C GLU A 24 -17.53 29.65 -51.81
N THR A 25 -16.98 30.78 -52.21
CA THR A 25 -17.42 31.55 -53.39
C THR A 25 -16.63 31.18 -54.63
N THR A 26 -15.30 31.12 -54.54
CA THR A 26 -14.44 30.82 -55.70
C THR A 26 -14.21 29.33 -55.90
N LYS A 27 -14.54 28.49 -54.91
CA LYS A 27 -14.26 27.04 -54.86
C LYS A 27 -12.77 26.71 -55.04
N GLU A 28 -11.87 27.67 -54.86
CA GLU A 28 -10.44 27.44 -54.93
C GLU A 28 -9.94 26.74 -53.65
N ILE A 29 -8.93 25.87 -53.81
CA ILE A 29 -8.32 25.15 -52.70
C ILE A 29 -7.40 26.09 -51.93
N LEU A 30 -7.78 26.43 -50.70
CA LEU A 30 -7.01 27.29 -49.80
C LEU A 30 -5.90 26.52 -49.08
N LYS A 31 -6.18 25.28 -48.67
CA LYS A 31 -5.21 24.44 -47.96
C LYS A 31 -5.50 22.97 -48.16
N THR A 32 -4.45 22.17 -48.30
CA THR A 32 -4.51 20.72 -48.47
C THR A 32 -3.70 20.06 -47.37
N TRP A 33 -4.32 19.11 -46.67
CA TRP A 33 -3.67 18.30 -45.65
C TRP A 33 -3.72 16.82 -46.06
N PRO A 34 -2.57 16.17 -46.27
CA PRO A 34 -2.54 14.72 -46.52
C PRO A 34 -3.08 13.96 -45.30
N LEU A 35 -3.90 12.92 -45.52
CA LEU A 35 -4.45 12.11 -44.43
C LEU A 35 -3.36 11.40 -43.62
N THR A 36 -2.18 11.17 -44.20
CA THR A 36 -1.01 10.62 -43.51
C THR A 36 -0.42 11.54 -42.45
N THR A 37 -0.74 12.84 -42.48
CA THR A 37 -0.26 13.83 -41.50
C THR A 37 -1.21 14.01 -40.32
N VAL A 38 -2.42 13.45 -40.40
CA VAL A 38 -3.42 13.55 -39.34
C VAL A 38 -3.06 12.56 -38.22
N ARG A 39 -2.92 13.07 -36.99
CA ARG A 39 -2.61 12.26 -35.79
C ARG A 39 -3.86 11.91 -35.00
N ARG A 40 -4.75 12.88 -34.80
CA ARG A 40 -6.00 12.69 -34.06
C ARG A 40 -7.13 13.42 -34.78
N TRP A 41 -8.33 12.85 -34.71
CA TRP A 41 -9.54 13.46 -35.25
C TRP A 41 -10.69 13.19 -34.28
N GLY A 42 -11.60 14.15 -34.13
CA GLY A 42 -12.67 14.07 -33.14
C GLY A 42 -13.91 14.81 -33.61
N ALA A 43 -15.07 14.27 -33.22
CA ALA A 43 -16.36 14.92 -33.39
C ALA A 43 -16.95 15.23 -32.02
N SER A 44 -17.60 16.38 -31.95
CA SER A 44 -18.55 16.80 -30.93
C SER A 44 -19.87 17.15 -31.65
N PRO A 45 -21.02 17.19 -30.96
CA PRO A 45 -22.34 17.31 -31.60
C PRO A 45 -22.48 18.44 -32.64
N ASN A 46 -21.72 19.53 -32.49
CA ASN A 46 -21.72 20.67 -33.41
C ASN A 46 -20.32 21.08 -33.89
N THR A 47 -19.29 20.26 -33.67
CA THR A 47 -17.90 20.65 -33.96
C THR A 47 -17.07 19.46 -34.38
N PHE A 48 -16.26 19.66 -35.40
CA PHE A 48 -15.29 18.68 -35.89
C PHE A 48 -13.88 19.26 -35.76
N THR A 49 -12.93 18.45 -35.28
CA THR A 49 -11.55 18.88 -35.03
C THR A 49 -10.54 17.91 -35.61
N LEU A 50 -9.53 18.44 -36.31
CA LEU A 50 -8.36 17.72 -36.80
C LEU A 50 -7.10 18.21 -36.09
N ASP A 51 -6.31 17.24 -35.64
CA ASP A 51 -5.00 17.43 -35.05
C ASP A 51 -3.93 16.81 -35.95
N PHE A 52 -2.95 17.63 -36.30
CA PHE A 52 -1.81 17.24 -37.13
C PHE A 52 -0.53 17.03 -36.31
N GLY A 53 -0.57 17.21 -34.98
CA GLY A 53 0.61 17.15 -34.11
C GLY A 53 1.72 18.11 -34.58
N ASP A 54 2.96 17.63 -34.60
CA ASP A 54 4.13 18.43 -35.01
C ASP A 54 4.12 18.89 -36.48
N TYR A 55 3.18 18.40 -37.30
CA TYR A 55 3.04 18.82 -38.70
C TYR A 55 2.27 20.14 -38.86
N ALA A 56 1.59 20.64 -37.82
CA ALA A 56 1.00 21.97 -37.82
C ALA A 56 0.82 22.53 -36.39
N ASP A 57 1.23 23.79 -36.18
CA ASP A 57 1.21 24.44 -34.86
C ASP A 57 -0.20 24.64 -34.25
N GLN A 58 -1.28 24.40 -34.99
CA GLN A 58 -2.65 24.65 -34.54
C GLN A 58 -3.67 23.61 -35.04
N TYR A 59 -4.59 23.24 -34.15
CA TYR A 59 -5.76 22.41 -34.45
C TYR A 59 -6.65 23.06 -35.51
N TYR A 60 -7.19 22.25 -36.41
CA TYR A 60 -8.20 22.72 -37.35
C TYR A 60 -9.60 22.33 -36.85
N SER A 61 -10.32 23.32 -36.33
CA SER A 61 -11.69 23.16 -35.81
C SER A 61 -12.73 23.82 -36.73
N VAL A 62 -13.81 23.11 -37.02
CA VAL A 62 -14.95 23.61 -37.80
C VAL A 62 -16.26 23.31 -37.07
N GLN A 63 -17.25 24.19 -37.21
CA GLN A 63 -18.60 23.93 -36.73
C GLN A 63 -19.42 23.28 -37.83
N THR A 64 -19.98 22.11 -37.54
CA THR A 64 -20.79 21.34 -38.49
C THR A 64 -21.72 20.41 -37.73
N THR A 65 -22.92 20.19 -38.27
CA THR A 65 -23.91 19.23 -37.77
C THR A 65 -23.63 17.80 -38.24
N GLU A 66 -22.73 17.62 -39.21
CA GLU A 66 -22.38 16.32 -39.81
C GLU A 66 -21.02 15.80 -39.29
N ALA A 67 -20.60 16.23 -38.10
CA ALA A 67 -19.27 15.94 -37.57
C ALA A 67 -18.98 14.44 -37.46
N GLU A 68 -19.97 13.64 -37.06
CA GLU A 68 -19.85 12.18 -36.93
C GLU A 68 -19.63 11.49 -38.29
N GLN A 69 -20.34 11.92 -39.33
CA GLN A 69 -20.21 11.34 -40.67
C GLN A 69 -18.84 11.63 -41.27
N ILE A 70 -18.34 12.85 -41.07
CA ILE A 70 -17.00 13.27 -41.50
C ILE A 70 -15.92 12.45 -40.79
N VAL A 71 -16.06 12.20 -39.48
CA VAL A 71 -15.15 11.36 -38.70
C VAL A 71 -15.13 9.93 -39.22
N GLN A 72 -16.30 9.32 -39.46
CA GLN A 72 -16.39 7.96 -39.97
C GLN A 72 -15.73 7.82 -41.35
N LEU A 73 -15.93 8.81 -42.23
CA LEU A 73 -15.34 8.82 -43.56
C LEU A 73 -13.81 8.92 -43.50
N ILE A 74 -13.29 9.83 -42.67
CA ILE A 74 -11.84 10.01 -42.49
C ILE A 74 -11.21 8.78 -41.84
N ALA A 75 -11.85 8.19 -40.82
CA ALA A 75 -11.39 6.95 -40.20
C ALA A 75 -11.29 5.82 -41.24
N GLY A 76 -12.34 5.63 -42.06
CA GLY A 76 -12.34 4.62 -43.11
C GLY A 76 -11.22 4.81 -44.14
N TYR A 77 -10.93 6.05 -44.55
CA TYR A 77 -9.82 6.32 -45.48
C TYR A 77 -8.44 6.12 -44.85
N ILE A 78 -8.25 6.52 -43.58
CA ILE A 78 -6.99 6.30 -42.87
C ILE A 78 -6.74 4.79 -42.68
N ASP A 79 -7.77 4.01 -42.34
CA ASP A 79 -7.65 2.55 -42.21
C ASP A 79 -7.24 1.88 -43.52
N ILE A 80 -7.81 2.30 -44.65
CA ILE A 80 -7.44 1.81 -45.98
C ILE A 80 -5.98 2.20 -46.30
N ILE A 81 -5.56 3.42 -45.99
CA ILE A 81 -4.19 3.88 -46.21
C ILE A 81 -3.20 3.06 -45.36
N LEU A 82 -3.51 2.82 -44.09
CA LEU A 82 -2.67 2.04 -43.17
C LEU A 82 -2.59 0.58 -43.60
N LYS A 83 -3.71 -0.05 -43.97
CA LYS A 83 -3.73 -1.41 -44.52
C LYS A 83 -2.93 -1.52 -45.81
N LYS A 84 -3.06 -0.55 -46.72
CA LYS A 84 -2.28 -0.50 -47.97
C LYS A 84 -0.79 -0.29 -47.71
N LYS A 85 -0.42 0.49 -46.68
CA LYS A 85 0.97 0.66 -46.27
C LYS A 85 1.54 -0.62 -45.67
N GLN A 86 0.79 -1.32 -44.81
CA GLN A 86 1.18 -2.58 -44.21
C GLN A 86 1.35 -3.69 -45.26
N ALA A 87 0.45 -3.78 -46.24
CA ALA A 87 0.58 -4.70 -47.37
C ALA A 87 1.79 -4.38 -48.27
N LYS A 88 2.16 -3.09 -48.39
CA LYS A 88 3.33 -2.64 -49.17
C LYS A 88 4.66 -2.83 -48.42
N GLU A 89 4.66 -2.76 -47.09
CA GLU A 89 5.81 -3.10 -46.24
C GLU A 89 6.06 -4.63 -46.17
N HIS A 90 5.06 -5.44 -46.52
CA HIS A 90 5.20 -6.90 -46.68
C HIS A 90 5.70 -7.37 -48.06
N PHE A 91 6.10 -6.46 -48.96
CA PHE A 91 6.72 -6.81 -50.25
C PHE A 91 8.23 -7.07 -50.18
N GLY A 92 8.79 -7.26 -48.98
CA GLY A 92 10.22 -7.37 -48.74
C GLY A 92 10.81 -8.78 -48.64
N ILE A 93 10.01 -9.85 -48.66
CA ILE A 93 10.53 -11.23 -48.68
C ILE A 93 9.67 -12.07 -49.63
N GLU A 94 10.31 -12.44 -50.75
CA GLU A 94 10.07 -13.52 -51.72
C GLU A 94 8.61 -13.83 -52.14
N GLY A 95 8.39 -13.68 -53.45
CA GLY A 95 7.08 -13.85 -54.08
C GLY A 95 6.58 -15.30 -54.12
N ASP A 96 5.26 -15.40 -54.10
CA ASP A 96 4.54 -16.46 -54.79
C ASP A 96 3.27 -15.86 -55.42
N GLU A 97 3.02 -16.26 -56.66
CA GLU A 97 2.08 -15.67 -57.61
C GLU A 97 0.62 -15.98 -57.23
N GLY A 98 -0.28 -14.98 -57.27
CA GLY A 98 -1.71 -15.32 -57.34
C GLY A 98 -2.78 -14.35 -56.85
N SER A 99 -2.50 -13.12 -56.41
CA SER A 99 -3.59 -12.19 -56.04
C SER A 99 -3.92 -11.22 -57.16
N THR A 100 -4.78 -11.67 -58.07
CA THR A 100 -5.48 -10.82 -59.04
C THR A 100 -6.29 -9.75 -58.30
N MET A 101 -6.02 -8.49 -58.64
CA MET A 101 -6.72 -7.32 -58.11
C MET A 101 -8.20 -7.37 -58.49
N VAL A 102 -9.09 -7.19 -57.50
CA VAL A 102 -10.49 -6.82 -57.73
C VAL A 102 -10.73 -5.48 -57.04
N GLU A 103 -10.97 -4.43 -57.82
CA GLU A 103 -11.38 -3.12 -57.30
C GLU A 103 -12.85 -3.17 -56.88
N GLU A 104 -13.11 -3.10 -55.58
CA GLU A 104 -14.48 -2.95 -55.06
C GLU A 104 -14.81 -1.46 -54.88
N SER A 105 -15.71 -0.97 -55.72
CA SER A 105 -16.28 0.37 -55.64
C SER A 105 -17.38 0.39 -54.57
N VAL A 106 -17.15 1.14 -53.49
CA VAL A 106 -18.11 1.26 -52.38
C VAL A 106 -19.17 2.31 -52.71
N ALA A 107 -20.42 1.91 -52.87
CA ALA A 107 -21.59 2.80 -52.80
C ALA A 107 -22.20 2.75 -51.38
N PRO A 108 -22.69 3.88 -50.84
CA PRO A 108 -23.10 3.94 -49.45
C PRO A 108 -24.56 3.50 -49.31
N SER A 109 -24.81 2.24 -48.90
CA SER A 109 -25.93 1.86 -48.02
C SER A 109 -26.14 0.34 -47.95
N LYS A 110 -26.23 -0.17 -46.71
CA LYS A 110 -26.64 -1.52 -46.27
C LYS A 110 -25.68 -2.68 -46.61
N ALA A 111 -24.99 -3.20 -45.60
CA ALA A 111 -24.29 -4.47 -45.66
C ALA A 111 -25.22 -5.63 -45.25
N THR A 112 -25.46 -6.54 -46.17
CA THR A 112 -26.02 -7.88 -45.94
C THR A 112 -24.86 -8.86 -45.89
N PHE A 113 -24.78 -9.68 -44.84
CA PHE A 113 -23.75 -10.71 -44.68
C PHE A 113 -24.02 -11.88 -45.63
N LEU A 114 -23.05 -12.21 -46.49
CA LEU A 114 -22.99 -13.46 -47.26
C LEU A 114 -21.66 -14.14 -46.96
N GLN A 115 -21.75 -15.35 -46.43
CA GLN A 115 -20.66 -16.22 -46.03
C GLN A 115 -20.15 -16.99 -47.26
N HIS A 116 -18.90 -16.78 -47.65
CA HIS A 116 -18.24 -17.56 -48.69
C HIS A 116 -17.49 -18.74 -48.06
N GLU A 117 -17.84 -19.94 -48.54
CA GLU A 117 -17.26 -21.24 -48.23
C GLU A 117 -16.05 -21.46 -49.15
N GLU A 118 -14.84 -21.63 -48.59
CA GLU A 118 -13.64 -21.89 -49.38
C GLU A 118 -13.43 -23.40 -49.58
N THR A 119 -13.47 -23.79 -50.84
CA THR A 119 -13.12 -25.09 -51.39
C THR A 119 -11.62 -25.37 -51.29
N THR A 120 -11.28 -26.51 -50.72
CA THR A 120 -9.94 -27.11 -50.62
C THR A 120 -9.29 -27.34 -52.01
N PRO A 121 -7.95 -27.19 -52.17
CA PRO A 121 -7.28 -27.32 -53.45
C PRO A 121 -7.22 -28.77 -53.95
N SER A 122 -7.15 -28.87 -55.26
CA SER A 122 -7.17 -30.05 -56.13
C SER A 122 -6.22 -31.18 -55.73
N GLY A 123 -6.74 -32.40 -55.86
CA GLY A 123 -6.01 -33.64 -55.63
C GLY A 123 -5.01 -34.01 -56.73
N LYS A 124 -3.97 -34.74 -56.32
CA LYS A 124 -3.23 -35.66 -57.19
C LYS A 124 -3.83 -37.05 -57.04
N VAL A 125 -4.16 -37.65 -58.18
CA VAL A 125 -4.66 -39.02 -58.32
C VAL A 125 -3.49 -39.98 -58.23
N GLU A 126 -3.60 -41.01 -57.40
CA GLU A 126 -2.98 -42.30 -57.69
C GLU A 126 -3.82 -43.45 -57.14
N THR A 127 -3.78 -44.55 -57.87
CA THR A 127 -4.85 -45.53 -58.08
C THR A 127 -4.86 -46.71 -57.10
N GLN A 128 -6.07 -47.18 -56.83
CA GLN A 128 -6.55 -48.47 -56.28
C GLN A 128 -5.53 -49.59 -55.97
N SER A 129 -5.79 -50.35 -54.90
CA SER A 129 -6.10 -51.78 -55.06
C SER A 129 -6.86 -52.37 -53.86
N ILE A 130 -7.93 -53.11 -54.18
CA ILE A 130 -8.76 -53.90 -53.27
C ILE A 130 -8.13 -55.30 -53.16
N ALA A 131 -7.72 -55.70 -51.96
CA ALA A 131 -7.57 -57.10 -51.60
C ALA A 131 -7.76 -57.29 -50.09
N LYS A 132 -8.78 -58.08 -49.74
CA LYS A 132 -9.10 -58.66 -48.41
C LYS A 132 -7.93 -59.59 -47.94
N PRO A 133 -7.97 -60.33 -46.80
CA PRO A 133 -9.00 -60.45 -45.74
C PRO A 133 -8.48 -60.57 -44.28
N ALA A 134 -9.43 -60.45 -43.34
CA ALA A 134 -9.65 -61.23 -42.11
C ALA A 134 -8.48 -61.63 -41.17
N ILE A 135 -8.73 -61.51 -39.86
CA ILE A 135 -8.83 -62.66 -38.93
C ILE A 135 -9.75 -62.28 -37.77
N MET A 136 -10.74 -63.14 -37.53
CA MET A 136 -11.67 -63.13 -36.41
C MET A 136 -11.02 -63.64 -35.11
N ARG A 137 -11.42 -63.04 -33.99
CA ARG A 137 -11.74 -63.75 -32.73
C ARG A 137 -12.26 -62.71 -31.73
N GLY A 138 -13.34 -62.92 -30.98
CA GLY A 138 -14.19 -64.09 -30.78
C GLY A 138 -14.78 -64.00 -29.36
N TYR A 139 -16.02 -64.48 -29.24
CA TYR A 139 -16.83 -64.71 -28.03
C TYR A 139 -17.58 -63.48 -27.45
N ASP A 140 -18.90 -63.33 -27.55
CA ASP A 140 -20.11 -64.21 -27.53
C ASP A 140 -20.77 -64.27 -26.12
N GLY A 141 -22.06 -63.93 -26.05
CA GLY A 141 -22.87 -63.91 -24.81
C GLY A 141 -24.06 -62.93 -24.84
N GLU A 142 -25.29 -63.47 -24.84
CA GLU A 142 -26.57 -62.85 -25.19
C GLU A 142 -27.24 -61.89 -24.15
N ARG A 143 -28.18 -61.06 -24.69
CA ARG A 143 -29.48 -60.55 -24.15
C ARG A 143 -29.56 -59.03 -23.83
N PRO A 144 -30.76 -58.41 -23.82
CA PRO A 144 -31.96 -58.59 -24.63
C PRO A 144 -32.43 -57.26 -25.30
N TYR A 145 -33.38 -57.37 -26.23
CA TYR A 145 -34.03 -56.23 -26.90
C TYR A 145 -34.86 -55.38 -25.93
N GLY A 146 -34.60 -54.06 -25.92
CA GLY A 146 -35.43 -53.04 -25.28
C GLY A 146 -35.74 -51.94 -26.30
N THR A 147 -37.00 -51.85 -26.70
CA THR A 147 -37.54 -50.84 -27.60
C THR A 147 -37.71 -49.49 -26.88
N GLY A 148 -36.94 -48.50 -27.34
CA GLY A 148 -37.32 -47.10 -27.54
C GLY A 148 -37.87 -46.28 -26.36
N GLU A 149 -37.05 -45.37 -25.84
CA GLU A 149 -37.41 -43.95 -25.73
C GLU A 149 -36.15 -43.10 -25.55
N MET A 150 -36.09 -41.97 -26.27
CA MET A 150 -34.90 -41.14 -26.44
C MET A 150 -34.89 -40.06 -25.35
N GLN A 151 -34.04 -40.22 -24.33
CA GLN A 151 -33.68 -39.14 -23.41
C GLN A 151 -32.16 -38.94 -23.38
N SER A 152 -31.78 -37.68 -23.47
CA SER A 152 -30.43 -37.14 -23.61
C SER A 152 -29.48 -37.64 -22.52
N MET A 153 -28.38 -38.28 -22.96
CA MET A 153 -27.34 -38.84 -22.10
C MET A 153 -26.29 -37.77 -21.74
N GLN A 154 -26.12 -37.58 -20.44
CA GLN A 154 -24.95 -37.00 -19.80
C GLN A 154 -23.72 -37.89 -20.06
N TYR A 155 -22.58 -37.29 -20.38
CA TYR A 155 -21.24 -37.90 -20.27
C TYR A 155 -20.42 -36.92 -19.41
N GLY A 156 -19.79 -37.30 -18.28
CA GLY A 156 -19.21 -38.59 -17.94
C GLY A 156 -17.74 -38.59 -18.41
N ALA A 157 -16.88 -37.93 -17.65
CA ALA A 157 -15.46 -37.77 -17.95
C ALA A 157 -14.69 -39.09 -17.76
N ILE A 158 -13.96 -39.50 -18.80
CA ILE A 158 -12.84 -40.44 -18.69
C ILE A 158 -11.61 -39.77 -19.29
N VAL A 159 -10.59 -39.69 -18.45
CA VAL A 159 -9.29 -39.04 -18.68
C VAL A 159 -8.39 -39.97 -19.50
N GLY A 160 -7.79 -39.42 -20.56
CA GLY A 160 -6.63 -39.99 -21.25
C GLY A 160 -5.66 -38.86 -21.59
N GLN A 161 -4.53 -38.80 -20.90
CA GLN A 161 -3.43 -37.88 -21.19
C GLN A 161 -2.78 -38.22 -22.53
N VAL A 162 -2.65 -37.24 -23.45
CA VAL A 162 -1.44 -37.09 -24.29
C VAL A 162 -1.33 -35.70 -24.94
N ASN A 163 -0.15 -35.10 -24.72
CA ASN A 163 0.59 -34.11 -25.52
C ASN A 163 -0.03 -32.74 -25.85
N LEU A 164 0.37 -31.77 -25.01
CA LEU A 164 0.46 -30.33 -25.25
C LEU A 164 1.42 -30.02 -26.41
N ALA A 165 0.89 -29.64 -27.57
CA ALA A 165 1.47 -28.62 -28.45
C ALA A 165 0.49 -28.39 -29.61
N HIS A 166 -0.10 -27.20 -29.69
CA HIS A 166 -1.07 -26.76 -30.71
C HIS A 166 -2.51 -27.21 -30.47
N GLN A 167 -3.26 -26.40 -29.72
CA GLN A 167 -4.69 -26.28 -29.92
C GLN A 167 -5.05 -24.78 -30.01
N PRO A 168 -5.72 -24.33 -31.09
CA PRO A 168 -6.27 -22.98 -31.18
C PRO A 168 -7.45 -22.87 -30.19
N PRO A 169 -7.65 -21.74 -29.48
CA PRO A 169 -8.78 -21.62 -28.59
C PRO A 169 -10.06 -21.58 -29.42
N MET A 170 -10.91 -22.58 -29.18
CA MET A 170 -12.27 -22.62 -29.71
C MET A 170 -13.09 -21.47 -29.12
N LEU A 171 -14.01 -20.96 -29.94
CA LEU A 171 -15.01 -19.95 -29.63
C LEU A 171 -15.79 -20.28 -28.35
N GLN A 172 -15.29 -19.78 -27.20
CA GLN A 172 -16.15 -19.45 -26.08
C GLN A 172 -16.83 -18.14 -26.43
N GLN A 173 -18.16 -18.23 -26.62
CA GLN A 173 -19.16 -17.24 -26.27
C GLN A 173 -18.55 -15.86 -26.00
N THR A 174 -18.76 -14.90 -26.91
CA THR A 174 -18.34 -13.50 -26.81
C THR A 174 -18.71 -12.94 -25.43
N ARG A 175 -17.80 -13.12 -24.46
CA ARG A 175 -17.73 -12.29 -23.28
C ARG A 175 -17.40 -10.93 -23.85
N ILE A 176 -18.31 -10.00 -23.65
CA ILE A 176 -18.04 -8.57 -23.78
C ILE A 176 -16.75 -8.33 -23.00
N SER A 177 -15.62 -8.17 -23.70
CA SER A 177 -14.38 -7.78 -23.05
C SER A 177 -14.64 -6.36 -22.56
N THR A 178 -14.88 -6.23 -21.27
CA THR A 178 -14.77 -4.97 -20.57
C THR A 178 -13.42 -4.39 -20.95
N VAL A 179 -13.42 -3.35 -21.77
CA VAL A 179 -12.19 -2.66 -22.14
C VAL A 179 -11.68 -2.03 -20.84
N LEU A 180 -10.77 -2.73 -20.14
CA LEU A 180 -10.12 -2.20 -18.94
C LEU A 180 -9.50 -0.85 -19.29
N SER A 181 -9.76 0.14 -18.45
CA SER A 181 -9.13 1.45 -18.56
C SER A 181 -7.60 1.32 -18.46
N GLU A 182 -6.85 2.29 -18.99
CA GLU A 182 -5.38 2.27 -18.95
C GLU A 182 -4.82 2.11 -17.51
N PRO A 183 -5.37 2.79 -16.47
CA PRO A 183 -5.01 2.56 -15.07
C PRO A 183 -5.33 1.15 -14.57
N GLN A 184 -6.48 0.58 -14.94
CA GLN A 184 -6.86 -0.78 -14.55
C GLN A 184 -5.95 -1.83 -15.19
N ARG A 185 -5.54 -1.62 -16.44
CA ARG A 185 -4.57 -2.50 -17.11
C ARG A 185 -3.19 -2.43 -16.45
N ALA A 186 -2.74 -1.24 -16.07
CA ALA A 186 -1.50 -1.07 -15.33
C ALA A 186 -1.56 -1.77 -13.96
N LEU A 187 -2.67 -1.61 -13.24
CA LEU A 187 -2.93 -2.28 -11.96
C LEU A 187 -2.85 -3.81 -12.07
N VAL A 188 -3.49 -4.41 -13.09
CA VAL A 188 -3.38 -5.86 -13.34
C VAL A 188 -1.92 -6.27 -13.60
N GLY A 189 -1.15 -5.45 -14.33
CA GLY A 189 0.28 -5.67 -14.52
C GLY A 189 1.07 -5.65 -13.20
N TYR A 190 0.82 -4.67 -12.33
CA TYR A 190 1.45 -4.58 -11.01
C TYR A 190 1.06 -5.74 -10.08
N ILE A 191 -0.21 -6.17 -10.09
CA ILE A 191 -0.71 -7.32 -9.33
C ILE A 191 -0.02 -8.60 -9.81
N SER A 192 0.06 -8.82 -11.12
CA SER A 192 0.73 -10.00 -11.69
C SER A 192 2.21 -10.03 -11.33
N ALA A 193 2.92 -8.90 -11.47
CA ALA A 193 4.32 -8.79 -11.06
C ALA A 193 4.50 -9.02 -9.55
N GLY A 194 3.56 -8.54 -8.74
CA GLY A 194 3.52 -8.78 -7.29
C GLY A 194 3.35 -10.27 -6.96
N GLN A 195 2.42 -10.95 -7.62
CA GLN A 195 2.21 -12.40 -7.43
C GLN A 195 3.46 -13.20 -7.81
N ASP A 196 4.13 -12.85 -8.91
CA ASP A 196 5.39 -13.49 -9.31
C ASP A 196 6.52 -13.25 -8.31
N ALA A 197 6.65 -12.02 -7.80
CA ALA A 197 7.62 -11.67 -6.77
C ALA A 197 7.37 -12.44 -5.46
N ILE A 198 6.09 -12.58 -5.05
CA ILE A 198 5.70 -13.37 -3.87
C ILE A 198 6.03 -14.85 -4.06
N ASN A 199 5.67 -15.43 -5.20
CA ASN A 199 5.95 -16.84 -5.49
C ASN A 199 7.46 -17.14 -5.49
N LYS A 200 8.29 -16.18 -5.93
CA LYS A 200 9.74 -16.28 -5.86
C LYS A 200 10.23 -16.17 -4.41
N ALA A 201 9.73 -15.19 -3.67
CA ALA A 201 10.07 -14.99 -2.27
C ALA A 201 9.73 -16.21 -1.40
N GLU A 202 8.57 -16.83 -1.60
CA GLU A 202 8.18 -18.05 -0.87
C GLU A 202 9.15 -19.21 -1.09
N LYS A 203 9.66 -19.38 -2.31
CA LYS A 203 10.70 -20.38 -2.62
C LYS A 203 12.04 -20.03 -1.98
N ASP A 204 12.43 -18.76 -2.02
CA ASP A 204 13.68 -18.31 -1.41
C ASP A 204 13.67 -18.53 0.12
N LEU A 205 12.51 -18.41 0.78
CA LEU A 205 12.30 -18.65 2.22
C LEU A 205 12.35 -20.13 2.64
N GLU A 206 12.49 -21.08 1.71
CA GLU A 206 12.68 -22.51 2.04
C GLU A 206 14.07 -22.78 2.66
N SER A 207 15.03 -21.87 2.47
CA SER A 207 16.40 -22.03 2.96
C SER A 207 16.95 -20.77 3.60
N LYS A 208 17.76 -20.95 4.66
CA LYS A 208 18.52 -19.87 5.29
C LYS A 208 19.56 -19.29 4.33
N ALA A 209 20.01 -18.07 4.60
CA ALA A 209 21.12 -17.48 3.83
C ALA A 209 22.40 -18.31 4.04
N GLN A 210 23.19 -18.45 2.97
CA GLN A 210 24.50 -19.10 3.07
C GLN A 210 25.50 -18.10 3.63
N LEU A 211 25.92 -18.32 4.88
CA LEU A 211 26.93 -17.49 5.53
C LEU A 211 28.33 -18.02 5.22
N PRO A 212 29.32 -17.15 4.99
CA PRO A 212 30.72 -17.56 5.05
C PRO A 212 31.04 -18.13 6.44
N PRO A 213 32.06 -19.00 6.59
CA PRO A 213 32.43 -19.55 7.90
C PRO A 213 32.87 -18.40 8.82
N LEU A 214 31.99 -18.02 9.75
CA LEU A 214 32.25 -16.98 10.74
C LEU A 214 33.19 -17.53 11.82
N GLY A 215 34.26 -16.80 12.09
CA GLY A 215 35.17 -17.12 13.19
C GLY A 215 34.55 -16.77 14.54
N THR A 216 35.17 -17.25 15.63
CA THR A 216 34.85 -16.82 17.00
C THR A 216 35.67 -15.61 17.44
N ASP A 217 36.31 -14.91 16.51
CA ASP A 217 37.07 -13.71 16.82
C ASP A 217 36.14 -12.54 17.20
N PRO A 218 36.61 -11.60 18.03
CA PRO A 218 35.80 -10.47 18.47
C PRO A 218 35.23 -9.62 17.33
N GLY A 219 35.93 -9.54 16.19
CA GLY A 219 35.47 -8.79 15.01
C GLY A 219 34.33 -9.49 14.28
N SER A 220 34.40 -10.81 14.11
CA SER A 220 33.32 -11.62 13.55
C SER A 220 32.06 -11.60 14.43
N LEU A 221 32.21 -11.59 15.76
CA LEU A 221 31.09 -11.47 16.68
C LEU A 221 30.41 -10.10 16.60
N GLN A 222 31.20 -9.02 16.59
CA GLN A 222 30.69 -7.66 16.41
C GLN A 222 30.00 -7.48 15.05
N TRP A 223 30.61 -7.98 13.97
CA TRP A 223 30.00 -7.95 12.64
C TRP A 223 28.67 -8.71 12.62
N ARG A 224 28.59 -9.86 13.29
CA ARG A 224 27.38 -10.67 13.36
C ARG A 224 26.25 -9.93 14.07
N GLU A 225 26.56 -9.27 15.17
CA GLU A 225 25.60 -8.45 15.95
C GLU A 225 25.17 -7.21 15.16
N GLU A 226 26.11 -6.43 14.61
CA GLU A 226 25.82 -5.24 13.81
C GLU A 226 25.00 -5.56 12.55
N THR A 227 25.35 -6.65 11.86
CA THR A 227 24.61 -7.11 10.67
C THR A 227 23.21 -7.55 11.05
N LEU A 228 23.06 -8.30 12.15
CA LEU A 228 21.75 -8.76 12.62
C LEU A 228 20.85 -7.58 13.00
N ASP A 229 21.37 -6.58 13.70
CA ASP A 229 20.59 -5.38 14.06
C ASP A 229 20.25 -4.53 12.83
N THR A 230 21.19 -4.34 11.91
CA THR A 230 20.96 -3.62 10.65
C THR A 230 19.88 -4.31 9.81
N SER A 231 19.95 -5.64 9.67
CA SER A 231 18.95 -6.42 8.94
C SER A 231 17.59 -6.35 9.64
N LYS A 232 17.53 -6.43 10.97
CA LYS A 232 16.27 -6.32 11.71
C LYS A 232 15.60 -4.97 11.49
N GLN A 233 16.35 -3.87 11.63
CA GLN A 233 15.84 -2.52 11.39
C GLN A 233 15.36 -2.32 9.94
N THR A 234 16.08 -2.93 8.98
CA THR A 234 15.72 -2.90 7.56
C THR A 234 14.38 -3.62 7.32
N VAL A 235 14.20 -4.83 7.87
CA VAL A 235 12.93 -5.56 7.81
C VAL A 235 11.79 -4.74 8.40
N THR A 236 11.99 -4.14 9.57
CA THR A 236 10.95 -3.33 10.25
C THR A 236 10.55 -2.10 9.44
N THR A 237 11.50 -1.47 8.75
CA THR A 237 11.26 -0.31 7.88
C THR A 237 10.49 -0.70 6.61
N HIS A 238 10.90 -1.78 5.93
CA HIS A 238 10.19 -2.28 4.76
C HIS A 238 8.80 -2.79 5.13
N LEU A 239 8.65 -3.48 6.26
CA LEU A 239 7.35 -3.96 6.74
C LEU A 239 6.41 -2.79 7.07
N ALA A 240 6.92 -1.71 7.67
CA ALA A 240 6.14 -0.50 7.90
C ALA A 240 5.70 0.17 6.59
N THR A 241 6.55 0.14 5.56
CA THR A 241 6.23 0.64 4.22
C THR A 241 5.15 -0.21 3.57
N MET A 242 5.25 -1.53 3.67
CA MET A 242 4.25 -2.47 3.16
C MET A 242 2.91 -2.33 3.89
N ASN A 243 2.91 -2.19 5.21
CA ASN A 243 1.69 -1.98 6.00
C ASN A 243 1.02 -0.64 5.66
N ALA A 244 1.79 0.43 5.48
CA ALA A 244 1.26 1.71 5.02
C ALA A 244 0.64 1.60 3.63
N ALA A 245 1.31 0.90 2.69
CA ALA A 245 0.78 0.64 1.36
C ALA A 245 -0.48 -0.24 1.39
N THR A 246 -0.52 -1.28 2.24
CA THR A 246 -1.74 -2.10 2.45
C THR A 246 -2.88 -1.27 3.00
N ALA A 247 -2.63 -0.39 3.97
CA ALA A 247 -3.63 0.55 4.46
C ALA A 247 -4.10 1.50 3.35
N GLN A 248 -3.20 1.97 2.49
CA GLN A 248 -3.53 2.80 1.33
C GLN A 248 -4.41 2.05 0.30
N VAL A 249 -4.14 0.78 0.01
CA VAL A 249 -5.02 -0.05 -0.84
C VAL A 249 -6.43 -0.12 -0.25
N VAL A 250 -6.52 -0.26 1.08
CA VAL A 250 -7.82 -0.27 1.78
C VAL A 250 -8.50 1.08 1.72
N THR A 251 -7.80 2.20 1.86
CA THR A 251 -8.42 3.53 1.84
C THR A 251 -8.75 4.02 0.43
N ALA A 252 -7.94 3.69 -0.58
CA ALA A 252 -8.11 4.10 -1.98
C ALA A 252 -9.19 3.28 -2.74
N SER A 253 -9.58 2.12 -2.20
CA SER A 253 -10.63 1.28 -2.78
C SER A 253 -12.01 1.62 -2.21
N GLN A 254 -12.44 2.89 -2.21
CA GLN A 254 -13.77 3.28 -1.71
C GLN A 254 -14.89 2.91 -2.71
N PRO A 255 -16.14 2.67 -2.26
CA PRO A 255 -17.22 2.23 -3.16
C PRO A 255 -17.68 3.28 -4.17
N ASP A 256 -17.60 4.56 -3.81
CA ASP A 256 -18.12 5.67 -4.63
C ASP A 256 -17.09 6.11 -5.68
N GLU A 257 -15.80 5.91 -5.41
CA GLU A 257 -14.69 6.25 -6.31
C GLU A 257 -13.47 5.38 -5.96
N ILE A 258 -13.09 4.47 -6.87
CA ILE A 258 -11.87 3.66 -6.73
C ILE A 258 -10.75 4.40 -7.43
N ASP A 259 -9.74 4.82 -6.65
CA ASP A 259 -8.52 5.39 -7.20
C ASP A 259 -7.56 4.27 -7.62
N HIS A 260 -7.72 3.82 -8.87
CA HIS A 260 -6.90 2.76 -9.44
C HIS A 260 -5.40 3.13 -9.51
N ASP A 261 -5.07 4.42 -9.59
CA ASP A 261 -3.69 4.89 -9.62
C ASP A 261 -3.05 4.80 -8.23
N ALA A 262 -3.76 5.24 -7.19
CA ALA A 262 -3.29 5.10 -5.80
C ALA A 262 -3.18 3.63 -5.38
N VAL A 263 -4.13 2.78 -5.78
CA VAL A 263 -4.03 1.33 -5.54
C VAL A 263 -2.85 0.73 -6.30
N GLY A 264 -2.63 1.13 -7.56
CA GLY A 264 -1.49 0.67 -8.36
C GLY A 264 -0.13 1.05 -7.76
N ALA A 265 0.00 2.30 -7.28
CA ALA A 265 1.20 2.78 -6.61
C ALA A 265 1.49 1.99 -5.33
N ALA A 266 0.46 1.76 -4.51
CA ALA A 266 0.58 0.99 -3.27
C ALA A 266 0.95 -0.48 -3.54
N VAL A 267 0.33 -1.13 -4.53
CA VAL A 267 0.67 -2.50 -4.95
C VAL A 267 2.12 -2.57 -5.45
N SER A 268 2.56 -1.59 -6.26
CA SER A 268 3.95 -1.52 -6.72
C SER A 268 4.93 -1.38 -5.55
N GLN A 269 4.61 -0.58 -4.54
CA GLN A 269 5.43 -0.40 -3.35
C GLN A 269 5.54 -1.68 -2.49
N ILE A 270 4.44 -2.44 -2.36
CA ILE A 270 4.44 -3.77 -1.73
C ILE A 270 5.37 -4.71 -2.51
N THR A 271 5.19 -4.79 -3.83
CA THR A 271 5.99 -5.65 -4.73
C THR A 271 7.49 -5.37 -4.65
N GLN A 272 7.88 -4.10 -4.52
CA GLN A 272 9.29 -3.71 -4.39
C GLN A 272 9.89 -4.04 -3.02
N SER A 273 9.08 -4.12 -1.97
CA SER A 273 9.55 -4.35 -0.60
C SER A 273 9.66 -5.84 -0.24
N ILE A 274 8.88 -6.71 -0.89
CA ILE A 274 8.88 -8.17 -0.64
C ILE A 274 10.28 -8.81 -0.79
N PRO A 275 11.06 -8.55 -1.87
CA PRO A 275 12.37 -9.16 -2.04
C PRO A 275 13.38 -8.74 -0.95
N GLU A 276 13.35 -7.47 -0.54
CA GLU A 276 14.23 -6.95 0.52
C GLU A 276 13.92 -7.61 1.86
N VAL A 277 12.64 -7.65 2.27
CA VAL A 277 12.23 -8.35 3.50
C VAL A 277 12.65 -9.82 3.47
N THR A 278 12.44 -10.49 2.35
CA THR A 278 12.79 -11.92 2.19
C THR A 278 14.29 -12.16 2.32
N LYS A 279 15.11 -11.32 1.68
CA LYS A 279 16.57 -11.40 1.74
C LYS A 279 17.07 -11.18 3.16
N GLU A 280 16.60 -10.14 3.83
CA GLU A 280 17.04 -9.79 5.18
C GLU A 280 16.55 -10.79 6.23
N VAL A 281 15.32 -11.30 6.12
CA VAL A 281 14.81 -12.37 6.98
C VAL A 281 15.64 -13.64 6.87
N ARG A 282 16.06 -14.03 5.66
CA ARG A 282 16.94 -15.20 5.47
C ARG A 282 18.31 -15.00 6.11
N LEU A 283 18.81 -13.77 6.10
CA LEU A 283 20.07 -13.40 6.75
C LEU A 283 19.92 -13.47 8.27
N ILE A 284 18.87 -12.86 8.83
CA ILE A 284 18.56 -12.93 10.27
C ILE A 284 18.43 -14.39 10.71
N ALA A 285 17.63 -15.19 10.00
CA ALA A 285 17.41 -16.60 10.33
C ALA A 285 18.71 -17.45 10.29
N ALA A 286 19.71 -17.02 9.51
CA ALA A 286 21.03 -17.66 9.47
C ALA A 286 21.97 -17.18 10.57
N LEU A 287 21.84 -15.92 11.02
CA LEU A 287 22.68 -15.32 12.06
C LEU A 287 22.19 -15.62 13.48
N MET A 288 20.91 -15.99 13.65
CA MET A 288 20.33 -16.40 14.93
C MET A 288 21.00 -17.65 15.50
N ASP A 289 21.25 -17.66 16.81
CA ASP A 289 21.91 -18.78 17.51
C ASP A 289 21.02 -20.04 17.60
N ASP A 290 19.69 -19.86 17.65
CA ASP A 290 18.72 -20.93 17.77
C ASP A 290 18.05 -21.25 16.42
N ASP A 291 18.33 -22.44 15.89
CA ASP A 291 17.78 -22.92 14.63
C ASP A 291 16.25 -22.90 14.61
N CYS A 292 15.61 -23.25 15.74
CA CYS A 292 14.16 -23.26 15.89
C CYS A 292 13.53 -21.87 15.80
N THR A 293 14.21 -20.81 16.24
CA THR A 293 13.69 -19.44 16.11
C THR A 293 13.87 -18.90 14.69
N GLY A 294 14.99 -19.21 14.04
CA GLY A 294 15.18 -18.89 12.62
C GLY A 294 14.12 -19.54 11.73
N ASP A 295 13.79 -20.81 11.97
CA ASP A 295 12.76 -21.52 11.19
C ASP A 295 11.34 -20.96 11.43
N LYS A 296 11.04 -20.56 12.68
CA LYS A 296 9.78 -19.86 13.00
C LYS A 296 9.68 -18.52 12.27
N LEU A 297 10.77 -17.77 12.17
CA LEU A 297 10.81 -16.50 11.45
C LEU A 297 10.58 -16.70 9.94
N LEU A 298 11.19 -17.72 9.34
CA LEU A 298 10.96 -18.09 7.94
C LEU A 298 9.50 -18.50 7.69
N GLU A 299 8.91 -19.31 8.58
CA GLU A 299 7.50 -19.70 8.51
C GLU A 299 6.55 -18.49 8.66
N ALA A 300 6.81 -17.59 9.61
CA ALA A 300 6.03 -16.36 9.79
C ALA A 300 6.08 -15.47 8.55
N THR A 301 7.25 -15.38 7.90
CA THR A 301 7.44 -14.60 6.68
C THR A 301 6.77 -15.26 5.48
N ARG A 302 6.75 -16.59 5.37
CA ARG A 302 5.95 -17.30 4.35
C ARG A 302 4.45 -17.04 4.53
N LYS A 303 3.95 -17.04 5.77
CA LYS A 303 2.55 -16.65 6.04
C LYS A 303 2.25 -15.21 5.64
N LEU A 304 3.20 -14.31 5.84
CA LEU A 304 3.10 -12.92 5.39
C LEU A 304 3.01 -12.82 3.86
N CYS A 305 3.88 -13.52 3.13
CA CYS A 305 3.84 -13.64 1.67
C CYS A 305 2.48 -14.16 1.17
N SER A 306 1.97 -15.23 1.77
CA SER A 306 0.65 -15.77 1.46
C SER A 306 -0.48 -14.75 1.73
N ALA A 307 -0.42 -14.01 2.84
CA ALA A 307 -1.39 -12.96 3.13
C ALA A 307 -1.36 -11.81 2.10
N PHE A 308 -0.17 -11.41 1.64
CA PHE A 308 -0.04 -10.44 0.54
C PHE A 308 -0.58 -10.99 -0.77
N SER A 309 -0.37 -12.27 -1.08
CA SER A 309 -0.94 -12.91 -2.28
C SER A 309 -2.46 -12.83 -2.28
N ASP A 310 -3.08 -13.11 -1.14
CA ASP A 310 -4.54 -13.02 -0.97
C ASP A 310 -5.03 -11.57 -1.07
N LEU A 311 -4.30 -10.60 -0.50
CA LEU A 311 -4.61 -9.18 -0.64
C LEU A 311 -4.56 -8.73 -2.11
N LEU A 312 -3.52 -9.10 -2.85
CA LEU A 312 -3.36 -8.74 -4.26
C LEU A 312 -4.46 -9.32 -5.13
N LYS A 313 -4.88 -10.57 -4.88
CA LYS A 313 -6.05 -11.19 -5.56
C LYS A 313 -7.34 -10.45 -5.25
N SER A 314 -7.57 -10.08 -3.99
CA SER A 314 -8.76 -9.30 -3.61
C SER A 314 -8.74 -7.85 -4.10
N ALA A 315 -7.58 -7.31 -4.49
CA ALA A 315 -7.43 -5.97 -5.06
C ALA A 315 -7.60 -5.91 -6.58
N GLU A 316 -7.87 -7.05 -7.24
CA GLU A 316 -8.10 -7.09 -8.68
C GLU A 316 -9.36 -6.28 -9.08
N PRO A 317 -9.28 -5.39 -10.08
CA PRO A 317 -10.39 -4.52 -10.46
C PRO A 317 -11.60 -5.26 -11.04
N GLU A 318 -11.42 -6.49 -11.54
CA GLU A 318 -12.52 -7.34 -12.02
C GLU A 318 -13.04 -8.33 -10.95
N SER A 319 -12.56 -8.24 -9.71
CA SER A 319 -12.97 -9.15 -8.65
C SER A 319 -14.46 -8.96 -8.33
N LYS A 320 -15.22 -10.06 -8.39
CA LYS A 320 -16.64 -10.10 -7.99
C LYS A 320 -16.82 -10.27 -6.48
N GLU A 321 -15.72 -10.28 -5.73
CA GLU A 321 -15.74 -10.55 -4.31
C GLU A 321 -16.27 -9.36 -3.50
N PRO A 322 -16.96 -9.62 -2.38
CA PRO A 322 -17.39 -8.55 -1.50
C PRO A 322 -16.18 -7.82 -0.93
N ARG A 323 -16.31 -6.50 -0.76
CA ARG A 323 -15.27 -5.62 -0.20
C ARG A 323 -14.71 -6.10 1.14
N GLN A 324 -15.51 -6.83 1.92
CA GLN A 324 -15.12 -7.46 3.17
C GLN A 324 -13.95 -8.44 3.01
N ASN A 325 -13.83 -9.13 1.87
CA ASN A 325 -12.71 -10.03 1.60
C ASN A 325 -11.38 -9.27 1.56
N LEU A 326 -11.34 -8.12 0.87
CA LEU A 326 -10.16 -7.24 0.86
C LEU A 326 -9.79 -6.76 2.26
N LEU A 327 -10.79 -6.38 3.08
CA LEU A 327 -10.55 -5.95 4.47
C LEU A 327 -10.01 -7.08 5.35
N ASN A 328 -10.51 -8.30 5.17
CA ASN A 328 -10.04 -9.48 5.88
C ASN A 328 -8.62 -9.87 5.43
N ALA A 329 -8.33 -9.80 4.12
CA ALA A 329 -6.99 -10.04 3.58
C ALA A 329 -5.97 -9.03 4.12
N ALA A 330 -6.32 -7.74 4.12
CA ALA A 330 -5.50 -6.69 4.73
C ALA A 330 -5.28 -6.96 6.24
N SER A 331 -6.32 -7.33 6.98
CA SER A 331 -6.18 -7.65 8.41
C SER A 331 -5.23 -8.82 8.66
N ARG A 332 -5.25 -9.86 7.80
CA ARG A 332 -4.30 -10.98 7.86
C ARG A 332 -2.86 -10.55 7.58
N VAL A 333 -2.64 -9.59 6.68
CA VAL A 333 -1.31 -9.00 6.45
C VAL A 333 -0.79 -8.34 7.74
N GLY A 334 -1.62 -7.57 8.44
CA GLY A 334 -1.25 -6.95 9.72
C GLY A 334 -0.86 -7.98 10.79
N GLU A 335 -1.65 -9.03 10.93
CA GLU A 335 -1.38 -10.12 11.90
C GLU A 335 -0.10 -10.90 11.57
N ALA A 336 0.12 -11.23 10.29
CA ALA A 336 1.34 -11.89 9.85
C ALA A 336 2.57 -10.97 10.03
N SER A 337 2.43 -9.67 9.78
CA SER A 337 3.47 -8.68 10.00
C SER A 337 3.87 -8.59 11.47
N GLY A 338 2.89 -8.56 12.39
CA GLY A 338 3.15 -8.63 13.83
C GLY A 338 3.85 -9.92 14.24
N GLN A 339 3.48 -11.07 13.65
CA GLN A 339 4.16 -12.35 13.93
C GLN A 339 5.65 -12.33 13.51
N VAL A 340 5.98 -11.71 12.37
CA VAL A 340 7.37 -11.54 11.91
C VAL A 340 8.16 -10.68 12.90
N LEU A 341 7.65 -9.51 13.29
CA LEU A 341 8.31 -8.62 14.26
C LEU A 341 8.46 -9.26 15.63
N SER A 342 7.43 -9.99 16.09
CA SER A 342 7.50 -10.76 17.34
C SER A 342 8.56 -11.85 17.28
N SER A 343 8.77 -12.49 16.12
CA SER A 343 9.75 -13.57 15.96
C SER A 343 11.18 -13.05 15.90
N MET A 344 11.37 -11.79 15.49
CA MET A 344 12.68 -11.11 15.48
C MET A 344 13.11 -10.58 16.86
N GLY A 345 12.22 -10.62 17.86
CA GLY A 345 12.49 -10.12 19.21
C GLY A 345 12.42 -8.60 19.33
N GLU A 346 11.88 -7.89 18.34
CA GLU A 346 11.72 -6.42 18.36
C GLU A 346 10.46 -5.94 19.09
N GLU A 347 9.53 -6.85 19.46
CA GLU A 347 8.35 -6.48 20.24
C GLU A 347 8.69 -6.31 21.72
N SER A 348 8.98 -5.07 22.13
CA SER A 348 8.90 -4.68 23.54
C SER A 348 7.50 -4.95 24.10
N MET A 349 7.39 -5.38 25.37
CA MET A 349 6.11 -5.54 26.07
C MET A 349 5.22 -4.28 25.95
N GLU A 350 5.84 -3.11 25.97
CA GLU A 350 5.15 -1.82 25.85
C GLU A 350 4.58 -1.59 24.45
N SER A 351 5.28 -2.03 23.40
CA SER A 351 4.76 -1.98 22.03
C SER A 351 3.52 -2.86 21.92
N ARG A 352 3.51 -4.04 22.54
CA ARG A 352 2.34 -4.93 22.58
C ARG A 352 1.15 -4.30 23.29
N GLU A 353 1.36 -3.73 24.47
CA GLU A 353 0.28 -3.06 25.20
C GLU A 353 -0.30 -1.87 24.41
N LEU A 354 0.57 -1.11 23.74
CA LEU A 354 0.18 0.00 22.88
C LEU A 354 -0.61 -0.49 21.65
N HIS A 355 -0.18 -1.60 21.02
CA HIS A 355 -0.91 -2.25 19.93
C HIS A 355 -2.29 -2.73 20.39
N ASP A 356 -2.38 -3.38 21.54
CA ASP A 356 -3.63 -3.89 22.10
C ASP A 356 -4.59 -2.77 22.50
N MET A 357 -4.07 -1.67 23.08
CA MET A 357 -4.86 -0.48 23.40
C MET A 357 -5.40 0.17 22.12
N LEU A 358 -4.58 0.33 21.09
CA LEU A 358 -4.98 0.88 19.79
C LEU A 358 -6.11 0.04 19.17
N LEU A 359 -5.96 -1.28 19.16
CA LEU A 359 -6.98 -2.20 18.66
C LEU A 359 -8.25 -2.18 19.51
N GLY A 360 -8.12 -2.02 20.83
CA GLY A 360 -9.23 -1.83 21.76
C GLY A 360 -10.05 -0.58 21.42
N LEU A 361 -9.37 0.55 21.18
CA LEU A 361 -10.00 1.81 20.79
C LEU A 361 -10.66 1.72 19.41
N ALA A 362 -10.01 1.12 18.42
CA ALA A 362 -10.62 0.90 17.10
C ALA A 362 -11.89 0.03 17.16
N LYS A 363 -11.88 -1.02 18.00
CA LYS A 363 -13.08 -1.84 18.28
C LYS A 363 -14.16 -1.05 19.03
N ALA A 364 -13.78 -0.17 19.95
CA ALA A 364 -14.73 0.70 20.65
C ALA A 364 -15.44 1.64 19.65
N VAL A 365 -14.70 2.25 18.73
CA VAL A 365 -15.27 3.04 17.62
C VAL A 365 -16.26 2.20 16.81
N ALA A 366 -15.89 0.98 16.42
CA ALA A 366 -16.79 0.06 15.70
C ALA A 366 -18.09 -0.24 16.46
N ASN A 367 -18.01 -0.47 17.77
CA ASN A 367 -19.19 -0.73 18.59
C ASN A 367 -20.09 0.50 18.71
N THR A 368 -19.51 1.70 18.95
CA THR A 368 -20.29 2.95 18.99
C THR A 368 -20.92 3.28 17.64
N THR A 369 -20.21 3.04 16.53
CA THR A 369 -20.76 3.27 15.19
C THR A 369 -21.85 2.27 14.86
N ALA A 370 -21.73 1.00 15.26
CA ALA A 370 -22.80 0.02 15.10
C ALA A 370 -24.08 0.46 15.83
N ALA A 371 -23.96 0.99 17.04
CA ALA A 371 -25.10 1.56 17.77
C ALA A 371 -25.73 2.75 17.02
N LEU A 372 -24.91 3.66 16.48
CA LEU A 372 -25.39 4.78 15.64
C LEU A 372 -26.13 4.30 14.39
N VAL A 373 -25.57 3.31 13.68
CA VAL A 373 -26.18 2.71 12.49
C VAL A 373 -27.53 2.06 12.81
N LEU A 374 -27.66 1.41 13.97
CA LEU A 374 -28.96 0.88 14.44
C LEU A 374 -29.98 2.00 14.67
N LYS A 375 -29.58 3.13 15.27
CA LYS A 375 -30.47 4.30 15.45
C LYS A 375 -30.88 4.92 14.12
N ALA A 376 -29.96 5.03 13.16
CA ALA A 376 -30.27 5.49 11.80
C ALA A 376 -31.26 4.54 11.09
N LYS A 377 -31.11 3.22 11.27
CA LYS A 377 -32.08 2.24 10.73
C LYS A 377 -33.46 2.37 11.37
N SER A 378 -33.55 2.68 12.67
CA SER A 378 -34.83 2.98 13.32
C SER A 378 -35.50 4.21 12.73
N ILE A 379 -34.74 5.25 12.37
CA ILE A 379 -35.25 6.42 11.67
C ILE A 379 -35.77 6.04 10.29
N ALA A 380 -34.96 5.31 9.50
CA ALA A 380 -35.37 4.81 8.19
C ALA A 380 -36.66 3.97 8.24
N ALA A 381 -36.91 3.22 9.31
CA ALA A 381 -38.12 2.42 9.48
C ALA A 381 -39.39 3.26 9.68
N VAL A 382 -39.27 4.50 10.17
CA VAL A 382 -40.38 5.43 10.40
C VAL A 382 -40.56 6.40 9.22
N THR A 383 -39.55 6.55 8.36
CA THR A 383 -39.62 7.40 7.17
C THR A 383 -40.54 6.80 6.10
N GLU A 384 -41.62 7.51 5.78
CA GLU A 384 -42.61 7.11 4.78
C GLU A 384 -42.04 7.15 3.36
N ASP A 385 -41.32 8.23 3.02
CA ASP A 385 -40.71 8.41 1.69
C ASP A 385 -39.62 7.37 1.41
N GLU A 386 -39.83 6.59 0.34
CA GLU A 386 -38.93 5.51 -0.07
C GLU A 386 -37.57 6.04 -0.53
N ALA A 387 -37.53 7.20 -1.19
CA ALA A 387 -36.29 7.80 -1.64
C ALA A 387 -35.41 8.23 -0.45
N THR A 388 -35.99 8.93 0.52
CA THR A 388 -35.29 9.39 1.73
C THR A 388 -34.91 8.21 2.64
N ARG A 389 -35.77 7.21 2.80
CA ARG A 389 -35.45 5.95 3.50
C ARG A 389 -34.25 5.23 2.89
N ASN A 390 -34.20 5.12 1.56
CA ASN A 390 -33.06 4.51 0.86
C ASN A 390 -31.76 5.32 1.02
N ARG A 391 -31.84 6.67 1.04
CA ARG A 391 -30.67 7.52 1.35
C ARG A 391 -30.13 7.27 2.77
N VAL A 392 -31.00 7.18 3.77
CA VAL A 392 -30.58 6.88 5.15
C VAL A 392 -29.90 5.51 5.23
N ILE A 393 -30.45 4.49 4.57
CA ILE A 393 -29.87 3.14 4.55
C ILE A 393 -28.50 3.13 3.85
N ALA A 394 -28.36 3.87 2.73
CA ALA A 394 -27.10 4.01 2.02
C ALA A 394 -26.03 4.69 2.89
N ALA A 395 -26.36 5.84 3.49
CA ALA A 395 -25.46 6.56 4.40
C ALA A 395 -25.06 5.71 5.62
N ALA A 396 -26.01 4.94 6.18
CA ALA A 396 -25.73 4.05 7.31
C ALA A 396 -24.80 2.88 6.91
N SER A 397 -24.96 2.36 5.69
CA SER A 397 -24.11 1.29 5.15
C SER A 397 -22.71 1.81 4.85
N GLN A 398 -22.57 3.02 4.31
CA GLN A 398 -21.28 3.69 4.10
C GLN A 398 -20.55 3.94 5.42
N CYS A 399 -21.26 4.42 6.45
CA CYS A 399 -20.70 4.63 7.79
C CYS A 399 -20.20 3.32 8.43
N ALA A 400 -20.96 2.22 8.29
CA ALA A 400 -20.53 0.90 8.73
C ALA A 400 -19.28 0.43 7.98
N LEU A 401 -19.22 0.63 6.65
CA LEU A 401 -18.08 0.22 5.84
C LEU A 401 -16.81 1.04 6.15
N ALA A 402 -16.92 2.36 6.27
CA ALA A 402 -15.81 3.24 6.65
C ALA A 402 -15.23 2.83 8.02
N THR A 403 -16.09 2.39 8.94
CA THR A 403 -15.66 1.90 10.25
C THR A 403 -14.97 0.55 10.16
N SER A 404 -15.46 -0.38 9.34
CA SER A 404 -14.75 -1.65 9.06
C SER A 404 -13.39 -1.41 8.40
N GLN A 405 -13.28 -0.41 7.52
CA GLN A 405 -12.00 0.03 6.94
C GLN A 405 -11.06 0.54 8.02
N LEU A 406 -11.53 1.42 8.92
CA LEU A 406 -10.72 1.91 10.05
C LEU A 406 -10.18 0.76 10.91
N VAL A 407 -11.00 -0.24 11.24
CA VAL A 407 -10.56 -1.39 12.04
C VAL A 407 -9.52 -2.24 11.29
N ALA A 408 -9.71 -2.46 9.99
CA ALA A 408 -8.75 -3.18 9.16
C ALA A 408 -7.42 -2.40 9.06
N CYS A 409 -7.48 -1.09 8.81
CA CYS A 409 -6.31 -0.21 8.81
C CYS A 409 -5.59 -0.24 10.17
N ALA A 410 -6.31 -0.13 11.29
CA ALA A 410 -5.75 -0.20 12.63
C ALA A 410 -5.01 -1.52 12.88
N ARG A 411 -5.54 -2.66 12.39
CA ARG A 411 -4.87 -3.97 12.48
C ARG A 411 -3.60 -4.06 11.65
N VAL A 412 -3.62 -3.50 10.45
CA VAL A 412 -2.45 -3.47 9.55
C VAL A 412 -1.33 -2.62 10.13
N VAL A 413 -1.68 -1.44 10.63
CA VAL A 413 -0.68 -0.44 11.05
C VAL A 413 -0.27 -0.54 12.51
N ALA A 414 -1.03 -1.25 13.36
CA ALA A 414 -0.68 -1.47 14.76
C ALA A 414 0.79 -1.89 14.97
N PRO A 415 1.29 -2.99 14.35
CA PRO A 415 2.67 -3.44 14.57
C PRO A 415 3.75 -2.42 14.15
N THR A 416 3.40 -1.46 13.30
CA THR A 416 4.34 -0.48 12.73
C THR A 416 3.89 0.96 12.95
N ILE A 417 3.08 1.21 13.99
CA ILE A 417 2.48 2.52 14.27
C ILE A 417 3.52 3.60 14.58
N GLN A 418 4.75 3.19 14.88
CA GLN A 418 5.87 4.09 15.05
C GLN A 418 6.26 4.82 13.75
N SER A 419 5.97 4.22 12.59
CA SER A 419 6.23 4.83 11.29
C SER A 419 5.27 5.99 11.03
N PRO A 420 5.74 7.16 10.56
CA PRO A 420 4.88 8.29 10.23
C PRO A 420 3.86 7.96 9.14
N ALA A 421 4.24 7.18 8.12
CA ALA A 421 3.34 6.81 7.03
C ALA A 421 2.14 5.98 7.53
N CYS A 422 2.39 5.04 8.44
CA CYS A 422 1.34 4.24 9.08
C CYS A 422 0.35 5.10 9.89
N ARG A 423 0.84 6.12 10.60
CA ARG A 423 0.01 7.05 11.37
C ARG A 423 -0.87 7.91 10.47
N GLU A 424 -0.30 8.44 9.40
CA GLU A 424 -1.05 9.25 8.43
C GLU A 424 -2.22 8.47 7.83
N GLN A 425 -2.00 7.20 7.46
CA GLN A 425 -3.06 6.34 6.94
C GLN A 425 -4.16 6.07 7.99
N LEU A 426 -3.78 5.85 9.25
CA LEU A 426 -4.76 5.64 10.33
C LEU A 426 -5.57 6.91 10.64
N GLU A 427 -4.92 8.08 10.64
CA GLU A 427 -5.58 9.37 10.79
C GLU A 427 -6.49 9.70 9.60
N ALA A 428 -6.12 9.31 8.38
CA ALA A 428 -6.97 9.45 7.20
C ALA A 428 -8.23 8.57 7.32
N ALA A 429 -8.09 7.30 7.70
CA ALA A 429 -9.22 6.39 7.93
C ALA A 429 -10.15 6.90 9.05
N ALA A 430 -9.59 7.44 10.14
CA ALA A 430 -10.36 8.04 11.22
C ALA A 430 -11.16 9.28 10.76
N ARG A 431 -10.53 10.14 9.95
CA ARG A 431 -11.21 11.30 9.35
C ARG A 431 -12.36 10.89 8.42
N GLU A 432 -12.20 9.81 7.67
CA GLU A 432 -13.27 9.30 6.81
C GLU A 432 -14.48 8.81 7.63
N VAL A 433 -14.24 8.13 8.76
CA VAL A 433 -15.32 7.74 9.68
C VAL A 433 -16.04 8.97 10.23
N ALA A 434 -15.31 10.01 10.64
CA ALA A 434 -15.93 11.25 11.11
C ALA A 434 -16.83 11.90 10.05
N LYS A 435 -16.36 11.94 8.79
CA LYS A 435 -17.12 12.46 7.65
C LYS A 435 -18.38 11.63 7.39
N ALA A 436 -18.27 10.30 7.40
CA ALA A 436 -19.41 9.41 7.21
C ALA A 436 -20.45 9.52 8.33
N VAL A 437 -20.01 9.71 9.58
CA VAL A 437 -20.89 9.97 10.74
C VAL A 437 -21.62 11.30 10.59
N ALA A 438 -20.91 12.37 10.21
CA ALA A 438 -21.52 13.69 10.00
C ALA A 438 -22.57 13.64 8.88
N HIS A 439 -22.24 12.99 7.76
CA HIS A 439 -23.18 12.79 6.64
C HIS A 439 -24.40 11.98 7.05
N LEU A 440 -24.22 10.90 7.82
CA LEU A 440 -25.34 10.09 8.33
C LEU A 440 -26.28 10.92 9.22
N VAL A 441 -25.73 11.77 10.08
CA VAL A 441 -26.52 12.65 10.95
C VAL A 441 -27.30 13.69 10.15
N GLU A 442 -26.69 14.28 9.12
CA GLU A 442 -27.34 15.21 8.20
C GLU A 442 -28.53 14.55 7.49
N VAL A 443 -28.32 13.42 6.83
CA VAL A 443 -29.36 12.69 6.09
C VAL A 443 -30.50 12.23 7.03
N CYS A 444 -30.17 11.77 8.23
CA CYS A 444 -31.20 11.38 9.20
C CYS A 444 -32.00 12.57 9.77
N ASN A 445 -31.38 13.74 9.91
CA ASN A 445 -32.06 14.95 10.37
C ASN A 445 -33.05 15.51 9.34
N GLU A 446 -32.78 15.30 8.05
CA GLU A 446 -33.72 15.60 6.96
C GLU A 446 -34.84 14.58 6.86
N ALA A 447 -34.56 13.32 7.21
CA ALA A 447 -35.49 12.20 7.08
C ALA A 447 -36.57 12.10 8.17
N THR A 448 -36.45 12.84 9.27
CA THR A 448 -37.41 12.78 10.38
C THR A 448 -37.57 14.11 11.13
N ASP A 449 -38.81 14.43 11.48
CA ASP A 449 -39.16 15.53 12.39
C ASP A 449 -39.32 15.05 13.85
N ASN A 450 -39.13 13.76 14.11
CA ASN A 450 -39.26 13.21 15.45
C ASN A 450 -38.08 13.63 16.34
N GLN A 451 -38.34 14.57 17.25
CA GLN A 451 -37.36 15.17 18.14
C GLN A 451 -36.66 14.13 19.06
N GLN A 452 -37.35 13.05 19.43
CA GLN A 452 -36.77 12.00 20.27
C GLN A 452 -35.78 11.13 19.47
N LEU A 453 -36.13 10.72 18.26
CA LEU A 453 -35.24 9.93 17.40
C LEU A 453 -33.99 10.72 16.98
N ARG A 454 -34.15 12.03 16.72
CA ARG A 454 -33.02 12.93 16.45
C ARG A 454 -32.10 13.08 17.66
N GLY A 455 -32.67 13.20 18.87
CA GLY A 455 -31.90 13.26 20.11
C GLY A 455 -31.08 11.98 20.34
N ASP A 456 -31.70 10.81 20.17
CA ASP A 456 -31.03 9.50 20.28
C ASP A 456 -29.88 9.36 19.28
N LEU A 457 -30.10 9.76 18.02
CA LEU A 457 -29.08 9.73 16.98
C LEU A 457 -27.92 10.67 17.30
N MET A 458 -28.20 11.91 17.72
CA MET A 458 -27.16 12.87 18.08
C MET A 458 -26.33 12.41 19.27
N ASN A 459 -26.95 11.77 20.27
CA ASN A 459 -26.22 11.18 21.39
C ASN A 459 -25.28 10.06 20.93
N ALA A 460 -25.77 9.14 20.09
CA ALA A 460 -24.93 8.08 19.51
C ALA A 460 -23.79 8.64 18.66
N ALA A 461 -24.03 9.68 17.86
CA ALA A 461 -23.00 10.33 17.04
C ALA A 461 -21.94 11.05 17.89
N LYS A 462 -22.36 11.64 19.02
CA LYS A 462 -21.46 12.23 20.00
C LYS A 462 -20.57 11.18 20.67
N ASP A 463 -21.12 10.02 20.99
CA ASP A 463 -20.34 8.90 21.54
C ASP A 463 -19.28 8.41 20.54
N VAL A 464 -19.63 8.28 19.25
CA VAL A 464 -18.65 7.96 18.19
C VAL A 464 -17.57 9.04 18.06
N SER A 465 -17.96 10.31 18.11
CA SER A 465 -17.00 11.42 18.01
C SER A 465 -16.02 11.43 19.20
N LYS A 466 -16.51 11.06 20.39
CA LYS A 466 -15.70 10.95 21.60
C LYS A 466 -14.69 9.81 21.50
N THR A 467 -15.14 8.60 21.15
CA THR A 467 -14.25 7.43 21.00
C THR A 467 -13.23 7.62 19.88
N LEU A 468 -13.62 8.28 18.78
CA LEU A 468 -12.70 8.64 17.70
C LEU A 468 -11.64 9.65 18.15
N ALA A 469 -12.00 10.63 18.98
CA ALA A 469 -11.05 11.58 19.54
C ALA A 469 -10.04 10.90 20.49
N GLU A 470 -10.51 9.96 21.32
CA GLU A 470 -9.64 9.14 22.18
C GLU A 470 -8.63 8.32 21.35
N LEU A 471 -9.08 7.71 20.24
CA LEU A 471 -8.19 7.00 19.31
C LEU A 471 -7.12 7.93 18.69
N LEU A 472 -7.51 9.11 18.22
CA LEU A 472 -6.59 10.09 17.63
C LEU A 472 -5.60 10.66 18.64
N GLU A 473 -6.03 10.86 19.89
CA GLU A 473 -5.15 11.29 20.97
C GLU A 473 -4.11 10.20 21.28
N HIS A 474 -4.52 8.93 21.33
CA HIS A 474 -3.59 7.81 21.52
C HIS A 474 -2.52 7.77 20.41
N ILE A 475 -2.89 7.93 19.14
CA ILE A 475 -1.95 7.97 18.00
C ILE A 475 -0.92 9.10 18.17
N LYS A 476 -1.35 10.27 18.65
CA LYS A 476 -0.47 11.42 18.92
C LYS A 476 0.43 11.21 20.13
N LEU A 477 -0.04 10.55 21.18
CA LEU A 477 0.77 10.23 22.35
C LEU A 477 1.86 9.23 22.00
N SER A 478 1.55 8.19 21.21
CA SER A 478 2.55 7.24 20.70
C SER A 478 3.65 7.93 19.87
N SER A 479 3.30 8.97 19.10
CA SER A 479 4.27 9.83 18.39
C SER A 479 5.23 10.55 19.35
N ARG A 480 4.67 11.12 20.42
CA ARG A 480 5.38 11.98 21.37
C ARG A 480 6.27 11.17 22.32
N GLU A 481 5.85 9.96 22.67
CA GLU A 481 6.67 9.02 23.43
C GLU A 481 7.90 8.59 22.63
N LYS A 482 7.80 8.40 21.31
CA LYS A 482 8.98 8.11 20.47
C LYS A 482 9.88 9.34 20.25
N ALA A 483 9.31 10.53 20.08
CA ALA A 483 10.10 11.76 20.01
C ALA A 483 10.92 11.99 21.29
N ARG A 484 10.40 11.57 22.45
CA ARG A 484 11.18 11.49 23.68
C ARG A 484 12.23 10.37 23.63
N ARG A 485 11.85 9.16 23.21
CA ARG A 485 12.78 8.01 23.16
C ARG A 485 13.98 8.16 22.21
N VAL A 486 13.84 8.86 21.08
CA VAL A 486 14.96 9.12 20.15
C VAL A 486 15.94 10.17 20.73
N ASP A 487 15.47 11.00 21.68
CA ASP A 487 16.31 11.89 22.50
C ASP A 487 16.77 11.23 23.83
N ASP A 488 16.31 10.03 24.19
CA ASP A 488 16.50 9.42 25.53
C ASP A 488 17.62 8.36 25.58
N ASN A 489 18.70 8.50 24.81
CA ASN A 489 19.98 7.91 25.25
C ASN A 489 20.84 9.02 25.90
N PRO A 490 20.52 9.44 27.13
CA PRO A 490 21.26 10.51 27.80
C PRO A 490 22.72 10.13 28.04
N VAL A 491 23.07 8.83 27.97
CA VAL A 491 24.47 8.39 27.97
C VAL A 491 25.15 8.75 26.65
N GLU A 492 24.55 8.43 25.51
CA GLU A 492 25.09 8.75 24.18
C GLU A 492 25.09 10.25 23.89
N GLU A 493 24.06 11.00 24.29
CA GLU A 493 24.07 12.47 24.18
C GLU A 493 25.21 13.08 25.01
N VAL A 494 25.47 12.56 26.22
CA VAL A 494 26.63 12.97 27.04
C VAL A 494 27.95 12.61 26.35
N LEU A 495 28.07 11.42 25.75
CA LEU A 495 29.30 11.02 25.03
C LEU A 495 29.55 11.89 23.79
N VAL A 496 28.53 12.11 22.95
CA VAL A 496 28.62 12.93 21.74
C VAL A 496 28.89 14.39 22.08
N ALA A 497 28.17 14.97 23.05
CA ALA A 497 28.40 16.35 23.49
C ALA A 497 29.81 16.52 24.10
N THR A 498 30.34 15.49 24.77
CA THR A 498 31.72 15.49 25.27
C THR A 498 32.74 15.46 24.14
N ASP A 499 32.56 14.58 23.14
CA ASP A 499 33.48 14.49 22.00
C ASP A 499 33.54 15.81 21.21
N ILE A 500 32.40 16.48 21.03
CA ILE A 500 32.34 17.79 20.36
C ILE A 500 33.02 18.86 21.23
N LEU A 501 32.82 18.86 22.55
CA LEU A 501 33.46 19.81 23.47
C LEU A 501 34.99 19.66 23.46
N VAL A 502 35.50 18.42 23.57
CA VAL A 502 36.93 18.13 23.59
C VAL A 502 37.58 18.52 22.26
N SER A 503 36.90 18.27 21.14
CA SER A 503 37.35 18.59 19.78
C SER A 503 37.17 20.06 19.39
N ALA A 504 36.40 20.84 20.15
CA ALA A 504 36.13 22.24 19.83
C ALA A 504 37.40 23.09 19.96
N SER A 505 37.67 23.87 18.90
CA SER A 505 38.79 24.83 18.85
C SER A 505 38.38 26.25 19.22
N ASP A 506 37.09 26.57 19.13
CA ASP A 506 36.54 27.88 19.50
C ASP A 506 36.08 27.87 20.97
N PRO A 507 36.62 28.78 21.82
CA PRO A 507 36.20 28.91 23.22
C PRO A 507 34.71 29.15 23.42
N GLN A 508 34.03 29.84 22.50
CA GLN A 508 32.59 30.07 22.60
C GLN A 508 31.78 28.80 22.34
N GLU A 509 32.22 27.99 21.37
CA GLU A 509 31.62 26.68 21.11
C GLU A 509 31.90 25.71 22.26
N MET A 510 33.10 25.72 22.85
CA MET A 510 33.40 24.92 24.05
C MET A 510 32.44 25.21 25.21
N ILE A 511 32.14 26.49 25.46
CA ILE A 511 31.21 26.90 26.54
C ILE A 511 29.77 26.49 26.19
N ARG A 512 29.35 26.66 24.94
CA ARG A 512 28.02 26.24 24.47
C ARG A 512 27.83 24.73 24.64
N GLN A 513 28.84 23.95 24.25
CA GLN A 513 28.86 22.50 24.40
C GLN A 513 28.90 22.07 25.86
N ALA A 514 29.65 22.77 26.73
CA ALA A 514 29.64 22.51 28.18
C ALA A 514 28.25 22.73 28.81
N GLN A 515 27.50 23.73 28.34
CA GLN A 515 26.12 23.95 28.78
C GLN A 515 25.16 22.86 28.28
N GLN A 516 25.35 22.39 27.05
CA GLN A 516 24.56 21.29 26.47
C GLN A 516 24.86 19.97 27.20
N LEU A 517 26.14 19.66 27.39
CA LEU A 517 26.62 18.52 28.17
C LEU A 517 26.06 18.54 29.59
N GLY A 518 26.07 19.69 30.27
CA GLY A 518 25.48 19.82 31.61
C GLY A 518 23.97 19.54 31.67
N LYS A 519 23.21 19.87 30.61
CA LYS A 519 21.79 19.52 30.51
C LYS A 519 21.59 18.02 30.31
N ALA A 520 22.34 17.42 29.39
CA ALA A 520 22.29 15.99 29.11
C ALA A 520 22.68 15.16 30.35
N THR A 521 23.73 15.56 31.08
CA THR A 521 24.11 14.87 32.32
C THR A 521 23.10 15.06 33.45
N ALA A 522 22.45 16.22 33.55
CA ALA A 522 21.37 16.42 34.53
C ALA A 522 20.17 15.50 34.26
N GLN A 523 19.84 15.27 32.99
CA GLN A 523 18.82 14.30 32.57
C GLN A 523 19.26 12.87 32.91
N LEU A 524 20.51 12.49 32.63
CA LEU A 524 21.06 11.18 33.01
C LEU A 524 20.97 10.93 34.53
N ILE A 525 21.35 11.91 35.36
CA ILE A 525 21.27 11.83 36.82
C ILE A 525 19.83 11.63 37.28
N GLN A 526 18.87 12.32 36.65
CA GLN A 526 17.45 12.16 36.97
C GLN A 526 16.95 10.76 36.63
N SER A 527 17.38 10.20 35.50
CA SER A 527 17.07 8.83 35.08
C SER A 527 17.65 7.80 36.06
N ILE A 528 18.91 7.94 36.46
CA ILE A 528 19.58 7.03 37.42
C ILE A 528 18.90 7.10 38.80
N LYS A 529 18.53 8.30 39.27
CA LYS A 529 17.79 8.45 40.54
C LYS A 529 16.41 7.81 40.47
N GLY A 530 15.71 8.01 39.35
CA GLY A 530 14.43 7.38 39.09
C GLY A 530 14.52 5.85 39.09
N GLU A 531 15.63 5.29 38.60
CA GLU A 531 15.87 3.84 38.63
C GLU A 531 16.24 3.34 40.02
N ALA A 532 17.08 4.07 40.75
CA ALA A 532 17.40 3.73 42.14
C ALA A 532 16.17 3.69 43.05
N GLU A 533 15.15 4.52 42.80
CA GLU A 533 13.87 4.47 43.54
C GLU A 533 13.03 3.23 43.23
N ARG A 534 13.27 2.56 42.10
CA ARG A 534 12.50 1.40 41.63
C ARG A 534 13.19 0.07 41.93
N GLN A 535 14.45 0.11 42.33
CA GLN A 535 15.21 -1.08 42.68
C GLN A 535 14.78 -1.65 44.04
N GLU A 536 14.51 -2.96 44.07
CA GLU A 536 14.16 -3.70 45.29
C GLU A 536 15.41 -4.10 46.09
N ASP A 537 16.55 -4.28 45.42
CA ASP A 537 17.83 -4.57 46.07
C ASP A 537 18.47 -3.31 46.63
N SER A 538 18.56 -3.24 47.97
CA SER A 538 19.17 -2.14 48.71
C SER A 538 20.64 -1.90 48.35
N ASN A 539 21.39 -2.93 47.94
CA ASN A 539 22.78 -2.79 47.54
C ASN A 539 22.91 -2.14 46.15
N LEU A 540 22.03 -2.53 45.23
CA LEU A 540 22.01 -1.98 43.87
C LEU A 540 21.49 -0.54 43.87
N GLN A 541 20.42 -0.26 44.63
CA GLN A 541 19.93 1.10 44.86
C GLN A 541 21.04 2.04 45.37
N ARG A 542 21.84 1.59 46.35
CA ARG A 542 22.98 2.38 46.86
C ARG A 542 24.04 2.64 45.81
N LYS A 543 24.37 1.64 44.97
CA LYS A 543 25.34 1.79 43.88
C LYS A 543 24.87 2.82 42.84
N LEU A 544 23.60 2.77 42.44
CA LEU A 544 23.03 3.73 41.48
C LEU A 544 23.01 5.16 42.03
N LEU A 545 22.67 5.33 43.31
CA LEU A 545 22.72 6.66 43.95
C LEU A 545 24.15 7.21 44.06
N GLU A 546 25.14 6.34 44.31
CA GLU A 546 26.54 6.75 44.33
C GLU A 546 27.03 7.14 42.92
N ALA A 547 26.64 6.41 41.88
CA ALA A 547 26.93 6.79 40.50
C ALA A 547 26.28 8.14 40.11
N ALA A 548 25.01 8.35 40.47
CA ALA A 548 24.32 9.62 40.26
C ALA A 548 24.99 10.79 40.98
N LYS A 549 25.56 10.54 42.17
CA LYS A 549 26.32 11.53 42.92
C LYS A 549 27.65 11.85 42.25
N GLN A 550 28.40 10.83 41.80
CA GLN A 550 29.65 11.04 41.08
C GLN A 550 29.46 11.84 39.79
N LEU A 551 28.39 11.56 39.03
CA LEU A 551 28.00 12.35 37.86
C LEU A 551 27.66 13.80 38.24
N ALA A 552 26.93 14.02 39.33
CA ALA A 552 26.60 15.38 39.79
C ALA A 552 27.85 16.18 40.19
N ASP A 553 28.78 15.55 40.91
CA ASP A 553 30.02 16.19 41.37
C ASP A 553 30.93 16.54 40.19
N ALA A 554 31.04 15.66 39.19
CA ALA A 554 31.81 15.92 37.97
C ALA A 554 31.15 16.98 37.08
N THR A 555 29.82 16.97 36.96
CA THR A 555 29.07 18.00 36.23
C THR A 555 29.29 19.38 36.84
N ALA A 556 29.31 19.48 38.18
CA ALA A 556 29.58 20.72 38.88
C ALA A 556 31.00 21.25 38.61
N ARG A 557 32.01 20.37 38.62
CA ARG A 557 33.40 20.74 38.27
C ARG A 557 33.50 21.25 36.83
N MET A 558 32.85 20.57 35.89
CA MET A 558 32.82 20.98 34.48
C MET A 558 32.13 22.34 34.29
N VAL A 559 30.98 22.57 34.92
CA VAL A 559 30.26 23.86 34.82
C VAL A 559 31.08 25.00 35.40
N GLU A 560 31.81 24.77 36.49
CA GLU A 560 32.71 25.78 37.06
C GLU A 560 33.89 26.07 36.14
N ALA A 561 34.51 25.04 35.55
CA ALA A 561 35.54 25.22 34.53
C ALA A 561 35.02 25.98 33.30
N ALA A 562 33.78 25.72 32.87
CA ALA A 562 33.12 26.43 31.78
C ALA A 562 32.87 27.90 32.13
N ARG A 563 32.55 28.21 33.39
CA ARG A 563 32.38 29.58 33.88
C ARG A 563 33.70 30.35 33.89
N LEU A 564 34.80 29.70 34.29
CA LEU A 564 36.14 30.29 34.24
C LEU A 564 36.59 30.54 32.79
N CYS A 565 36.32 29.60 31.88
CA CYS A 565 36.49 29.79 30.43
C CYS A 565 35.66 30.96 29.88
N ALA A 566 34.41 31.10 30.32
CA ALA A 566 33.55 32.22 29.88
C ALA A 566 34.07 33.58 30.37
N GLY A 567 34.70 33.62 31.55
CA GLY A 567 35.34 34.82 32.08
C GLY A 567 36.61 35.22 31.32
N ASN A 568 37.42 34.24 30.89
CA ASN A 568 38.66 34.46 30.15
C ASN A 568 38.80 33.49 28.95
N PRO A 569 38.12 33.75 27.82
CA PRO A 569 38.02 32.78 26.72
C PRO A 569 39.34 32.47 26.00
N HIS A 570 40.34 33.37 26.06
CA HIS A 570 41.63 33.19 25.39
C HIS A 570 42.73 32.60 26.28
N ASP A 571 42.40 32.23 27.51
CA ASP A 571 43.35 31.59 28.41
C ASP A 571 43.43 30.09 28.14
N SER A 572 44.59 29.63 27.68
CA SER A 572 44.84 28.23 27.37
C SER A 572 44.72 27.31 28.61
N GLY A 573 44.98 27.82 29.81
CA GLY A 573 44.86 27.05 31.05
C GLY A 573 43.41 26.74 31.41
N HIS A 574 42.51 27.72 31.24
CA HIS A 574 41.08 27.51 31.49
C HIS A 574 40.47 26.59 30.44
N GLN A 575 40.81 26.77 29.15
CA GLN A 575 40.34 25.89 28.08
C GLN A 575 40.75 24.43 28.32
N GLU A 576 41.99 24.20 28.74
CA GLU A 576 42.47 22.86 29.05
C GLU A 576 41.79 22.27 30.29
N SER A 577 41.58 23.09 31.33
CA SER A 577 40.83 22.66 32.52
C SER A 577 39.38 22.24 32.19
N LEU A 578 38.74 22.90 31.23
CA LEU A 578 37.40 22.53 30.76
C LEU A 578 37.42 21.20 29.99
N ARG A 579 38.43 20.97 29.13
CA ARG A 579 38.59 19.67 28.43
C ARG A 579 38.82 18.53 29.41
N ILE A 580 39.68 18.72 30.41
CA ILE A 580 39.95 17.72 31.45
C ILE A 580 38.67 17.40 32.24
N ALA A 581 37.89 18.41 32.63
CA ALA A 581 36.64 18.20 33.36
C ALA A 581 35.56 17.49 32.51
N ALA A 582 35.52 17.74 31.20
CA ALA A 582 34.63 17.02 30.28
C ALA A 582 35.07 15.55 30.11
N GLU A 583 36.37 15.28 29.99
CA GLU A 583 36.89 13.90 29.89
C GLU A 583 36.68 13.11 31.19
N GLU A 584 36.81 13.76 32.36
CA GLU A 584 36.44 13.16 33.64
C GLU A 584 34.96 12.73 33.66
N LEU A 585 34.08 13.59 33.14
CA LEU A 585 32.65 13.30 33.02
C LEU A 585 32.37 12.11 32.10
N ARG A 586 33.13 11.98 31.00
CA ARG A 586 33.07 10.84 30.08
C ARG A 586 33.48 9.53 30.74
N VAL A 587 34.55 9.53 31.52
CA VAL A 587 35.01 8.31 32.24
C VAL A 587 33.97 7.87 33.27
N ILE A 588 33.37 8.79 34.00
CA ILE A 588 32.32 8.48 34.98
C ILE A 588 31.06 8.00 34.25
N THR A 589 30.70 8.61 33.13
CA THR A 589 29.54 8.22 32.31
C THR A 589 29.71 6.83 31.73
N THR A 590 30.87 6.48 31.17
CA THR A 590 31.16 5.13 30.65
C THR A 590 31.21 4.08 31.76
N THR A 591 31.79 4.40 32.91
CA THR A 591 31.78 3.51 34.07
C THR A 591 30.37 3.26 34.60
N THR A 592 29.54 4.30 34.63
CA THR A 592 28.13 4.22 35.02
C THR A 592 27.33 3.40 33.99
N ALA A 593 27.56 3.63 32.70
CA ALA A 593 26.92 2.90 31.60
C ALA A 593 27.27 1.41 31.56
N ASN A 594 28.46 1.02 32.03
CA ASN A 594 28.90 -0.37 32.11
C ASN A 594 28.32 -1.16 33.30
N THR A 595 27.47 -0.53 34.12
CA THR A 595 26.71 -1.26 35.15
C THR A 595 25.57 -2.03 34.45
N PRO A 596 25.46 -3.36 34.59
CA PRO A 596 24.57 -4.20 33.79
C PRO A 596 23.10 -3.78 33.84
N GLU A 597 22.66 -3.11 34.90
CA GLU A 597 21.28 -2.63 35.06
C GLU A 597 20.98 -1.32 34.31
N ILE A 598 22.01 -0.56 33.91
CA ILE A 598 21.89 0.60 33.01
C ILE A 598 22.01 0.15 31.54
N GLN A 599 22.81 -0.90 31.26
CA GLN A 599 22.82 -1.56 29.95
C GLN A 599 21.47 -2.19 29.60
N THR A 600 20.74 -2.74 30.59
CA THR A 600 19.36 -3.18 30.35
C THR A 600 18.44 -2.06 29.89
N GLN A 601 18.77 -0.78 30.10
CA GLN A 601 18.02 0.35 29.53
C GLN A 601 18.59 0.83 28.18
N ALA A 602 19.90 0.75 27.97
CA ALA A 602 20.54 1.04 26.67
C ALA A 602 20.20 0.00 25.58
N HIS A 603 19.84 -1.24 25.98
CA HIS A 603 19.35 -2.29 25.09
C HIS A 603 17.87 -2.67 25.32
N GLN A 604 17.18 -2.09 26.31
CA GLN A 604 15.76 -2.34 26.61
C GLN A 604 15.11 -1.22 27.47
N PRO A 605 14.62 -0.10 26.89
CA PRO A 605 14.03 0.95 27.69
C PRO A 605 12.56 0.64 28.09
N SER A 606 12.35 0.45 29.40
CA SER A 606 11.35 1.17 30.24
C SER A 606 10.16 0.48 30.96
N LEU A 607 10.26 -0.76 31.48
CA LEU A 607 9.19 -1.41 32.29
C LEU A 607 8.65 -0.63 33.52
N SER A 608 9.27 0.47 33.94
CA SER A 608 9.20 0.89 35.34
C SER A 608 8.55 2.28 35.58
N SER A 609 8.21 3.04 34.53
CA SER A 609 7.51 4.34 34.67
C SER A 609 5.98 4.26 34.66
N CYS A 610 5.39 3.18 34.13
CA CYS A 610 3.92 3.04 34.03
C CYS A 610 3.24 2.56 35.34
N TYR A 611 3.98 1.94 36.27
CA TYR A 611 3.42 1.45 37.54
C TYR A 611 2.92 2.56 38.49
N LYS A 612 3.44 3.79 38.39
CA LYS A 612 3.00 4.91 39.25
C LYS A 612 1.77 5.66 38.72
N ALA A 613 1.42 5.53 37.43
CA ALA A 613 0.21 6.15 36.87
C ALA A 613 -1.04 5.27 37.05
N SER A 614 -0.89 3.94 37.04
CA SER A 614 -1.99 2.99 37.27
C SER A 614 -2.33 2.79 38.75
N SER A 615 -1.35 2.88 39.66
CA SER A 615 -1.58 2.73 41.10
C SER A 615 -2.23 3.97 41.76
N GLY A 616 -2.04 5.17 41.21
CA GLY A 616 -2.70 6.40 41.69
C GLY A 616 -4.20 6.48 41.38
N SER A 617 -4.66 5.84 40.30
CA SER A 617 -6.08 5.86 39.91
C SER A 617 -6.91 4.76 40.59
N CYS A 618 -6.29 3.61 40.91
CA CYS A 618 -6.98 2.51 41.61
C CYS A 618 -7.22 2.77 43.11
N TYR A 619 -6.40 3.58 43.79
CA TYR A 619 -6.60 3.88 45.22
C TYR A 619 -7.71 4.92 45.50
N SER A 620 -8.11 5.72 44.51
CA SER A 620 -9.17 6.73 44.69
C SER A 620 -10.60 6.17 44.54
N MET A 621 -10.79 4.99 43.94
CA MET A 621 -12.11 4.36 43.81
C MET A 621 -12.48 3.42 44.96
N HIS A 622 -11.53 2.91 45.74
CA HIS A 622 -11.82 1.98 46.83
C HIS A 622 -12.29 2.63 48.15
N HIS A 623 -12.12 3.94 48.32
CA HIS A 623 -12.53 4.64 49.54
C HIS A 623 -13.95 5.25 49.52
N ARG A 624 -14.71 5.12 48.42
CA ARG A 624 -16.09 5.65 48.31
C ARG A 624 -17.23 4.62 48.39
N CYS A 625 -16.95 3.32 48.50
CA CYS A 625 -17.99 2.26 48.51
C CYS A 625 -18.20 1.55 49.86
N LEU A 626 -17.70 2.07 50.97
CA LEU A 626 -17.95 1.50 52.31
C LEU A 626 -18.37 2.59 53.30
N LYS A 627 -19.60 3.11 53.15
CA LYS A 627 -20.33 3.82 54.22
C LYS A 627 -21.85 3.83 53.97
N MET A 628 -22.48 2.75 54.42
CA MET A 628 -23.82 2.63 55.05
C MET A 628 -25.10 2.97 54.27
N PRO A 629 -26.27 2.48 54.74
CA PRO A 629 -26.53 1.40 55.71
C PRO A 629 -27.00 0.09 55.07
#